data_AF-A0A8S3DYL9-F1
#
_entry.id   AF-A0A8S3DYL9-F1
#
_cell.length_a   1.000
_cell.length_b   1.000
_cell.length_c   1.000
_cell.angle_alpha   90.00
_cell.angle_beta   90.00
_cell.angle_gamma   90.00
#
_symmetry.space_group_name_H-M   'P 1'
#
loop_
_entity.id
_entity.type
_entity.pdbx_description
1 polymer ?
#
loop_
_entity_poly.entity_id
_entity_poly.type
_entity_poly.pdbx_seq_one_letter_code
_entity_poly.pdbx_strand_id
1 'polypeptide(L)'
;ILQRELYNILVNEDAQQVLLTPDPSRYKFCAPNSPTNILIDYPTNDKSSSSSSSFIIRGATIEKLIEHLTHHQLLHPRFVKSFLMTYKSYCTPLQLLNLLIDRYNIPEPTPAYLYTEYQLKKFRKEYVQPVKLRVLNVIRQWVDKYLSDLIESNDHVLDQLQTFLQSIPDTGGLYQFKTSILKLIDKQTMEYQDPSKKNQQRDLISDERDQMEDLDVFLYDMKELSDQITLICSTYFRAITSQELLYRLPNLYNLQNYMKFLDKVLGFWCKRSILETSNFEERIAVAE
;
A
#
# COMPACT_ATOMS: atom_id res chain seq x y z
N ILE A 1 -5.00 -50.83 10.78
CA ILE A 1 -6.18 -51.01 9.90
C ILE A 1 -7.16 -49.85 10.13
N LEU A 2 -7.68 -49.66 11.34
CA LEU A 2 -8.57 -48.54 11.72
C LEU A 2 -8.05 -47.14 11.35
N GLN A 3 -6.78 -46.81 11.61
CA GLN A 3 -6.20 -45.51 11.21
C GLN A 3 -6.19 -45.30 9.69
N ARG A 4 -6.03 -46.36 8.91
CA ARG A 4 -5.98 -46.31 7.44
C ARG A 4 -7.40 -46.20 6.86
N GLU A 5 -8.37 -46.86 7.49
CA GLU A 5 -9.79 -46.68 7.16
C GLU A 5 -10.29 -45.29 7.52
N LEU A 6 -9.94 -44.77 8.70
CA LEU A 6 -10.28 -43.42 9.13
C LEU A 6 -9.65 -42.37 8.21
N TYR A 7 -8.38 -42.56 7.81
CA TYR A 7 -7.74 -41.74 6.79
C TYR A 7 -8.47 -41.79 5.45
N ASN A 8 -8.85 -42.98 4.97
CA ASN A 8 -9.59 -43.12 3.71
C ASN A 8 -10.98 -42.49 3.76
N ILE A 9 -11.67 -42.56 4.91
CA ILE A 9 -12.95 -41.90 5.12
C ILE A 9 -12.77 -40.38 5.09
N LEU A 10 -11.78 -39.84 5.81
CA LEU A 10 -11.48 -38.40 5.79
C LEU A 10 -11.11 -37.90 4.39
N VAL A 11 -10.28 -38.65 3.65
CA VAL A 11 -9.89 -38.29 2.27
C VAL A 11 -11.08 -38.34 1.32
N ASN A 12 -11.97 -39.32 1.47
CA ASN A 12 -13.18 -39.42 0.66
C ASN A 12 -14.20 -38.32 1.02
N GLU A 13 -14.32 -37.97 2.31
CA GLU A 13 -15.13 -36.84 2.76
C GLU A 13 -14.56 -35.51 2.23
N ASP A 14 -13.25 -35.30 2.29
CA ASP A 14 -12.59 -34.10 1.75
C ASP A 14 -12.75 -34.02 0.22
N ALA A 15 -12.65 -35.14 -0.50
CA ALA A 15 -12.85 -35.21 -1.95
C ALA A 15 -14.30 -34.94 -2.38
N GLN A 16 -15.28 -35.29 -1.54
CA GLN A 16 -16.70 -34.97 -1.75
C GLN A 16 -17.07 -33.56 -1.26
N GLN A 17 -16.24 -32.93 -0.43
CA GLN A 17 -16.47 -31.62 0.18
C GLN A 17 -15.69 -30.49 -0.53
N VAL A 18 -15.78 -30.43 -1.86
CA VAL A 18 -15.28 -29.26 -2.61
C VAL A 18 -15.97 -28.00 -2.07
N LEU A 19 -15.18 -27.03 -1.62
CA LEU A 19 -15.67 -25.77 -1.10
C LEU A 19 -16.50 -25.08 -2.19
N LEU A 20 -17.76 -24.74 -1.87
CA LEU A 20 -18.63 -24.04 -2.81
C LEU A 20 -17.99 -22.71 -3.22
N THR A 21 -18.12 -22.37 -4.50
CA THR A 21 -17.74 -21.07 -5.02
C THR A 21 -18.91 -20.49 -5.80
N PRO A 22 -19.09 -19.15 -5.77
CA PRO A 22 -20.10 -18.49 -6.60
C PRO A 22 -19.92 -18.76 -8.09
N ASP A 23 -21.02 -18.68 -8.84
CA ASP A 23 -20.99 -18.72 -10.30
C ASP A 23 -20.13 -17.56 -10.86
N PRO A 24 -19.13 -17.85 -11.72
CA PRO A 24 -18.29 -16.84 -12.36
C PRO A 24 -19.07 -15.75 -13.10
N SER A 25 -20.26 -16.07 -13.63
CA SER A 25 -21.12 -15.13 -14.37
C SER A 25 -21.72 -14.06 -13.46
N ARG A 26 -21.94 -14.39 -12.18
CA ARG A 26 -22.47 -13.48 -11.16
C ARG A 26 -21.37 -12.86 -10.30
N TYR A 27 -20.20 -13.49 -10.26
CA TYR A 27 -19.09 -13.09 -9.42
C TYR A 27 -17.75 -13.28 -10.16
N LYS A 28 -17.30 -12.19 -10.80
CA LYS A 28 -16.11 -12.14 -11.68
C LYS A 28 -14.80 -12.64 -11.06
N PHE A 29 -14.68 -12.65 -9.74
CA PHE A 29 -13.50 -13.15 -9.01
C PHE A 29 -13.46 -14.69 -8.86
N CYS A 30 -14.43 -15.40 -9.43
CA CYS A 30 -14.44 -16.87 -9.50
C CYS A 30 -14.13 -17.41 -10.91
N ALA A 31 -13.80 -16.54 -11.87
CA ALA A 31 -13.38 -16.98 -13.19
C ALA A 31 -12.17 -17.94 -13.08
N PRO A 32 -12.14 -19.07 -13.81
CA PRO A 32 -11.05 -20.03 -13.71
C PRO A 32 -9.72 -19.43 -14.18
N ASN A 33 -8.60 -19.87 -13.62
CA ASN A 33 -7.28 -19.42 -14.05
C ASN A 33 -7.01 -19.87 -15.50
N SER A 34 -6.54 -18.93 -16.31
CA SER A 34 -6.24 -19.09 -17.73
C SER A 34 -4.97 -18.30 -18.04
N PRO A 35 -4.12 -18.71 -19.00
CA PRO A 35 -2.96 -17.92 -19.41
C PRO A 35 -3.30 -16.51 -19.88
N THR A 36 -4.56 -16.25 -20.25
CA THR A 36 -5.06 -14.93 -20.62
C THR A 36 -5.39 -14.02 -19.43
N ASN A 37 -5.62 -14.58 -18.24
CA ASN A 37 -6.03 -13.81 -17.06
C ASN A 37 -5.00 -13.79 -15.93
N ILE A 38 -4.13 -14.81 -15.86
CA ILE A 38 -3.05 -14.88 -14.88
C ILE A 38 -1.85 -15.64 -15.43
N LEU A 39 -0.68 -15.04 -15.26
CA LEU A 39 0.61 -15.59 -15.58
C LEU A 39 1.36 -15.82 -14.27
N ILE A 40 1.52 -17.09 -13.91
CA ILE A 40 2.15 -17.52 -12.68
C ILE A 40 3.48 -18.19 -13.02
N ASP A 41 4.55 -17.68 -12.42
CA ASP A 41 5.83 -18.34 -12.39
C ASP A 41 5.92 -19.24 -11.16
N TYR A 42 6.28 -20.49 -11.40
CA TYR A 42 6.69 -21.41 -10.35
C TYR A 42 8.22 -21.37 -10.31
N PRO A 43 8.84 -20.89 -9.21
CA PRO A 43 10.29 -20.89 -9.11
C PRO A 43 10.77 -22.34 -9.26
N THR A 44 11.62 -22.58 -10.26
CA THR A 44 12.26 -23.88 -10.49
C THR A 44 13.17 -24.17 -9.32
N ASN A 45 12.77 -25.11 -8.43
CA ASN A 45 13.54 -25.76 -7.36
C ASN A 45 14.99 -25.25 -7.14
N ASP A 46 15.15 -24.05 -6.59
CA ASP A 46 16.39 -23.70 -5.90
C ASP A 46 16.28 -24.25 -4.47
N LYS A 47 17.02 -25.33 -4.23
CA LYS A 47 17.04 -26.14 -2.98
C LYS A 47 17.60 -25.38 -1.76
N SER A 48 17.56 -24.05 -1.72
CA SER A 48 18.14 -23.23 -0.65
C SER A 48 17.17 -22.31 0.08
N SER A 49 15.86 -22.38 -0.18
CA SER A 49 14.86 -21.62 0.57
C SER A 49 13.70 -22.50 1.03
N SER A 50 13.93 -23.20 2.15
CA SER A 50 12.88 -23.80 2.96
C SER A 50 11.95 -22.72 3.53
N SER A 51 10.94 -22.30 2.78
CA SER A 51 9.65 -21.83 3.30
C SER A 51 8.70 -21.41 2.17
N SER A 52 7.69 -22.25 1.93
CA SER A 52 6.51 -22.00 1.10
C SER A 52 6.76 -21.97 -0.41
N SER A 53 6.08 -22.87 -1.12
CA SER A 53 5.83 -22.84 -2.57
C SER A 53 5.11 -21.54 -2.96
N SER A 54 5.84 -20.44 -2.91
CA SER A 54 5.37 -19.09 -3.19
C SER A 54 5.50 -18.90 -4.69
N PHE A 55 4.41 -19.17 -5.38
CA PHE A 55 4.28 -18.82 -6.78
C PHE A 55 4.37 -17.29 -6.95
N ILE A 56 5.01 -16.85 -8.03
CA ILE A 56 5.20 -15.42 -8.31
C ILE A 56 4.24 -15.04 -9.43
N ILE A 57 3.39 -14.04 -9.18
CA ILE A 57 2.50 -13.51 -10.22
C ILE A 57 3.33 -12.58 -11.12
N ARG A 58 3.54 -12.98 -12.38
CA ARG A 58 4.20 -12.14 -13.39
C ARG A 58 3.28 -11.08 -13.98
N GLY A 59 2.02 -11.44 -14.19
CA GLY A 59 1.02 -10.58 -14.78
C GLY A 59 -0.36 -11.16 -14.54
N ALA A 60 -1.35 -10.30 -14.33
CA ALA A 60 -2.72 -10.72 -14.12
C ALA A 60 -3.67 -9.57 -14.45
N THR A 61 -4.93 -9.90 -14.76
CA THR A 61 -5.97 -8.88 -14.78
C THR A 61 -6.21 -8.32 -13.39
N ILE A 62 -6.81 -7.14 -13.29
CA ILE A 62 -7.03 -6.50 -12.00
C ILE A 62 -7.95 -7.32 -11.08
N GLU A 63 -8.93 -8.01 -11.65
CA GLU A 63 -9.82 -8.91 -10.92
C GLU A 63 -9.02 -10.06 -10.30
N LYS A 64 -8.10 -10.65 -11.06
CA LYS A 64 -7.22 -11.71 -10.56
C LYS A 64 -6.23 -11.21 -9.52
N LEU A 65 -5.70 -10.00 -9.66
CA LEU A 65 -4.87 -9.40 -8.61
C LEU A 65 -5.67 -9.22 -7.31
N ILE A 66 -6.92 -8.76 -7.38
CA ILE A 66 -7.77 -8.58 -6.19
C ILE A 66 -8.21 -9.91 -5.58
N GLU A 67 -8.48 -10.93 -6.41
CA GLU A 67 -8.73 -12.29 -5.95
C GLU A 67 -7.54 -12.81 -5.15
N HIS A 68 -6.32 -12.70 -5.68
CA HIS A 68 -5.09 -13.12 -5.01
C HIS A 68 -4.78 -12.28 -3.76
N LEU A 69 -5.05 -10.97 -3.82
CA LEU A 69 -4.92 -10.05 -2.69
C LEU A 69 -5.78 -10.47 -1.49
N THR A 70 -6.93 -11.08 -1.77
CA THR A 70 -7.96 -11.43 -0.78
C THR A 70 -8.32 -12.92 -0.80
N HIS A 71 -7.40 -13.78 -1.23
CA HIS A 71 -7.66 -15.19 -1.45
C HIS A 71 -8.06 -15.90 -0.14
N HIS A 72 -9.09 -16.75 -0.14
CA HIS A 72 -9.68 -17.30 1.09
C HIS A 72 -8.73 -18.24 1.88
N GLN A 73 -7.87 -18.99 1.19
CA GLN A 73 -6.85 -19.87 1.80
C GLN A 73 -5.46 -19.24 1.90
N LEU A 74 -4.92 -18.76 0.77
CA LEU A 74 -3.54 -18.32 0.65
C LEU A 74 -3.35 -16.90 1.21
N LEU A 75 -2.25 -16.69 1.95
CA LEU A 75 -1.88 -15.41 2.53
C LEU A 75 -0.51 -14.97 2.00
N HIS A 76 -0.46 -13.79 1.40
CA HIS A 76 0.79 -13.16 0.99
C HIS A 76 0.87 -11.75 1.59
N PRO A 77 1.31 -11.61 2.85
CA PRO A 77 1.36 -10.31 3.54
C PRO A 77 2.17 -9.25 2.79
N ARG A 78 3.25 -9.67 2.10
CA ARG A 78 4.07 -8.78 1.27
C ARG A 78 3.33 -8.27 0.03
N PHE A 79 2.39 -9.06 -0.51
CA PHE A 79 1.65 -8.70 -1.72
C PHE A 79 0.74 -7.49 -1.49
N VAL A 80 0.09 -7.37 -0.32
CA VAL A 80 -0.76 -6.21 0.00
C VAL A 80 0.03 -4.91 -0.03
N LYS A 81 1.22 -4.90 0.58
CA LYS A 81 2.09 -3.71 0.58
C LYS A 81 2.52 -3.35 -0.84
N SER A 82 3.01 -4.32 -1.61
CA SER A 82 3.47 -4.09 -2.99
C SER A 82 2.34 -3.63 -3.91
N PHE A 83 1.15 -4.22 -3.78
CA PHE A 83 -0.03 -3.83 -4.55
C PHE A 83 -0.44 -2.39 -4.24
N LEU A 84 -0.65 -2.04 -2.96
CA LEU A 84 -1.06 -0.69 -2.57
C LEU A 84 0.00 0.38 -2.88
N MET A 85 1.28 -0.01 -2.93
CA MET A 85 2.34 0.91 -3.34
C MET A 85 2.30 1.23 -4.84
N THR A 86 1.83 0.30 -5.69
CA THR A 86 2.00 0.36 -7.15
C THR A 86 0.70 0.44 -7.95
N TYR A 87 -0.47 0.26 -7.33
CA TYR A 87 -1.76 0.15 -8.05
C TYR A 87 -2.10 1.33 -8.94
N LYS A 88 -1.71 2.56 -8.57
CA LYS A 88 -1.97 3.77 -9.35
C LYS A 88 -1.39 3.74 -10.77
N SER A 89 -0.41 2.86 -11.03
CA SER A 89 0.15 2.69 -12.37
C SER A 89 -0.78 1.98 -13.36
N TYR A 90 -1.81 1.27 -12.87
CA TYR A 90 -2.73 0.47 -13.67
C TYR A 90 -4.19 0.51 -13.19
N CYS A 91 -4.53 1.27 -12.14
CA CYS A 91 -5.88 1.36 -11.56
C CYS A 91 -6.09 2.71 -10.86
N THR A 92 -7.30 3.28 -10.96
CA THR A 92 -7.66 4.49 -10.19
C THR A 92 -8.12 4.13 -8.77
N PRO A 93 -8.01 5.05 -7.78
CA PRO A 93 -8.54 4.84 -6.44
C PRO A 93 -10.03 4.46 -6.43
N LEU A 94 -10.86 5.14 -7.23
CA LEU A 94 -12.28 4.81 -7.35
C LEU A 94 -12.50 3.38 -7.89
N GLN A 95 -11.78 3.01 -8.95
CA GLN A 95 -11.90 1.67 -9.53
C GLN A 95 -11.46 0.60 -8.53
N LEU A 96 -10.39 0.83 -7.77
CA LEU A 96 -9.94 -0.08 -6.73
C LEU A 96 -11.00 -0.25 -5.63
N LEU A 97 -11.59 0.86 -5.15
CA LEU A 97 -12.64 0.83 -4.14
C LEU A 97 -13.83 -0.01 -4.62
N ASN A 98 -14.33 0.26 -5.83
CA ASN A 98 -15.46 -0.47 -6.41
C ASN A 98 -15.18 -1.98 -6.52
N LEU A 99 -13.97 -2.36 -6.97
CA LEU A 99 -13.61 -3.76 -7.06
C LEU A 99 -13.46 -4.44 -5.68
N LEU A 100 -13.02 -3.72 -4.65
CA LEU A 100 -12.98 -4.24 -3.28
C LEU A 100 -14.39 -4.41 -2.70
N ILE A 101 -15.31 -3.49 -2.98
CA ILE A 101 -16.73 -3.59 -2.59
C ILE A 101 -17.38 -4.78 -3.30
N ASP A 102 -17.17 -4.93 -4.61
CA ASP A 102 -17.63 -6.09 -5.38
C ASP A 102 -17.07 -7.39 -4.80
N ARG A 103 -15.79 -7.41 -4.41
CA ARG A 103 -15.15 -8.58 -3.79
C ARG A 103 -15.77 -8.91 -2.43
N TYR A 104 -16.15 -7.90 -1.64
CA TYR A 104 -16.81 -8.07 -0.35
C TYR A 104 -18.24 -8.62 -0.48
N ASN A 105 -18.97 -8.18 -1.50
CA ASN A 105 -20.36 -8.56 -1.76
C ASN A 105 -20.47 -9.91 -2.48
N ILE A 106 -20.08 -10.97 -1.78
CA ILE A 106 -20.13 -12.36 -2.28
C ILE A 106 -21.60 -12.83 -2.33
N PRO A 107 -22.15 -13.18 -3.51
CA PRO A 107 -23.49 -13.72 -3.60
C PRO A 107 -23.55 -15.14 -3.03
N GLU A 108 -24.69 -15.50 -2.44
CA GLU A 108 -24.90 -16.88 -1.99
C GLU A 108 -25.03 -17.85 -3.19
N PRO A 109 -24.61 -19.11 -3.03
CA PRO A 109 -24.75 -20.13 -4.06
C PRO A 109 -26.21 -20.27 -4.50
N THR A 110 -26.47 -20.24 -5.80
CA THR A 110 -27.81 -20.36 -6.38
C THR A 110 -27.86 -21.51 -7.38
N PRO A 111 -28.98 -22.24 -7.47
CA PRO A 111 -30.15 -22.19 -6.59
C PRO A 111 -29.88 -22.76 -5.19
N ALA A 112 -30.38 -22.10 -4.15
CA ALA A 112 -30.11 -22.46 -2.75
C ALA A 112 -30.58 -23.88 -2.38
N TYR A 113 -31.63 -24.39 -3.04
CA TYR A 113 -32.17 -25.73 -2.79
C TYR A 113 -31.24 -26.89 -3.20
N LEU A 114 -30.18 -26.61 -3.98
CA LEU A 114 -29.20 -27.62 -4.36
C LEU A 114 -28.17 -27.92 -3.27
N TYR A 115 -28.14 -27.10 -2.21
CA TYR A 115 -27.10 -27.16 -1.19
C TYR A 115 -27.70 -27.43 0.18
N THR A 116 -27.01 -28.27 0.95
CA THR A 116 -27.38 -28.52 2.35
C THR A 116 -27.04 -27.33 3.24
N GLU A 117 -27.78 -27.15 4.33
CA GLU A 117 -27.47 -26.13 5.36
C GLU A 117 -26.03 -26.23 5.87
N TYR A 118 -25.49 -27.45 5.98
CA TYR A 118 -24.09 -27.67 6.36
C TYR A 118 -23.12 -27.08 5.33
N GLN A 119 -23.33 -27.34 4.04
CA GLN A 119 -22.48 -26.80 2.97
C GLN A 119 -22.55 -25.27 2.90
N LEU A 120 -23.75 -24.68 3.05
CA LEU A 120 -23.91 -23.22 3.10
C LEU A 120 -23.20 -22.61 4.31
N LYS A 121 -23.29 -23.25 5.48
CA LYS A 121 -22.57 -22.81 6.69
C LYS A 121 -21.06 -22.92 6.51
N LYS A 122 -20.56 -24.00 5.90
CA LYS A 122 -19.14 -24.18 5.57
C LYS A 122 -18.67 -23.10 4.59
N PHE A 123 -19.43 -22.84 3.53
CA PHE A 123 -19.16 -21.77 2.56
C PHE A 123 -19.05 -20.39 3.24
N ARG A 124 -20.02 -20.04 4.09
CA ARG A 124 -20.00 -18.77 4.83
C ARG A 124 -18.76 -18.66 5.74
N LYS A 125 -18.39 -19.76 6.41
CA LYS A 125 -17.27 -19.79 7.37
C LYS A 125 -15.88 -19.83 6.72
N GLU A 126 -15.70 -20.61 5.66
CA GLU A 126 -14.39 -20.90 5.06
C GLU A 126 -14.09 -20.08 3.81
N TYR A 127 -15.11 -19.57 3.11
CA TYR A 127 -14.95 -18.72 1.93
C TYR A 127 -15.35 -17.27 2.22
N VAL A 128 -16.61 -17.02 2.60
CA VAL A 128 -17.15 -15.67 2.70
C VAL A 128 -16.47 -14.86 3.80
N GLN A 129 -16.42 -15.38 5.03
CA GLN A 129 -15.87 -14.68 6.18
C GLN A 129 -14.37 -14.33 5.98
N PRO A 130 -13.50 -15.26 5.52
CA PRO A 130 -12.08 -14.94 5.33
C PRO A 130 -11.84 -13.94 4.19
N VAL A 131 -12.63 -13.96 3.11
CA VAL A 131 -12.50 -12.97 2.04
C VAL A 131 -12.93 -11.59 2.53
N LYS A 132 -14.08 -11.48 3.21
CA LYS A 132 -14.58 -10.21 3.77
C LYS A 132 -13.58 -9.58 4.74
N LEU A 133 -13.01 -10.37 5.65
CA LEU A 133 -11.98 -9.89 6.57
C LEU A 133 -10.72 -9.43 5.85
N ARG A 134 -10.29 -10.12 4.79
CA ARG A 134 -9.12 -9.71 4.00
C ARG A 134 -9.37 -8.43 3.24
N VAL A 135 -10.55 -8.24 2.65
CA VAL A 135 -10.93 -6.97 2.00
C VAL A 135 -10.83 -5.81 3.00
N LEU A 136 -11.42 -5.97 4.20
CA LEU A 136 -11.35 -4.95 5.24
C LEU A 136 -9.91 -4.69 5.72
N ASN A 137 -9.07 -5.72 5.78
CA ASN A 137 -7.66 -5.55 6.11
C ASN A 137 -6.89 -4.77 5.04
N VAL A 138 -7.16 -5.00 3.75
CA VAL A 138 -6.60 -4.22 2.64
C VAL A 138 -7.02 -2.77 2.76
N ILE A 139 -8.32 -2.51 2.96
CA ILE A 139 -8.86 -1.15 3.17
C ILE A 139 -8.18 -0.49 4.36
N ARG A 140 -8.06 -1.19 5.50
CA ARG A 140 -7.39 -0.67 6.69
C ARG A 140 -5.96 -0.24 6.40
N GLN A 141 -5.18 -1.05 5.68
CA GLN A 141 -3.81 -0.70 5.29
C GLN A 141 -3.76 0.42 4.26
N TRP A 142 -4.75 0.49 3.38
CA TRP A 142 -4.86 1.53 2.37
C TRP A 142 -5.09 2.90 3.01
N VAL A 143 -6.04 2.97 3.96
CA VAL A 143 -6.28 4.17 4.75
C VAL A 143 -5.04 4.51 5.60
N ASP A 144 -4.50 3.57 6.37
CA ASP A 144 -3.35 3.78 7.26
C ASP A 144 -2.12 4.40 6.60
N LYS A 145 -1.80 3.97 5.37
CA LYS A 145 -0.54 4.36 4.70
C LYS A 145 -0.71 5.31 3.53
N TYR A 146 -1.89 5.36 2.92
CA TYR A 146 -2.11 6.06 1.66
C TYR A 146 -3.43 6.85 1.68
N LEU A 147 -3.83 7.40 2.84
CA LEU A 147 -5.03 8.23 2.96
C LEU A 147 -5.03 9.43 2.00
N SER A 148 -3.86 10.01 1.71
CA SER A 148 -3.71 11.08 0.72
C SER A 148 -4.35 10.73 -0.62
N ASP A 149 -4.26 9.46 -1.04
CA ASP A 149 -4.87 8.97 -2.28
C ASP A 149 -6.39 9.12 -2.26
N LEU A 150 -7.01 8.89 -1.11
CA LEU A 150 -8.45 8.93 -0.93
C LEU A 150 -8.98 10.36 -0.83
N ILE A 151 -8.20 11.26 -0.24
CA ILE A 151 -8.57 12.67 -0.05
C ILE A 151 -8.32 13.50 -1.32
N GLU A 152 -7.19 13.30 -1.99
CA GLU A 152 -6.81 14.06 -3.19
C GLU A 152 -7.54 13.59 -4.45
N SER A 153 -8.25 12.45 -4.38
CA SER A 153 -9.07 11.97 -5.49
C SER A 153 -10.30 12.86 -5.70
N ASN A 154 -10.50 13.34 -6.92
CA ASN A 154 -11.68 14.14 -7.30
C ASN A 154 -13.01 13.36 -7.21
N ASP A 155 -12.96 12.04 -7.09
CA ASP A 155 -14.12 11.14 -7.20
C ASP A 155 -14.87 10.90 -5.86
N HIS A 156 -14.62 11.70 -4.82
CA HIS A 156 -15.23 11.52 -3.49
C HIS A 156 -15.05 10.10 -2.93
N VAL A 157 -13.87 9.51 -3.16
CA VAL A 157 -13.58 8.10 -2.83
C VAL A 157 -13.69 7.85 -1.33
N LEU A 158 -13.27 8.81 -0.51
CA LEU A 158 -13.38 8.71 0.95
C LEU A 158 -14.86 8.64 1.41
N ASP A 159 -15.74 9.46 0.83
CA ASP A 159 -17.17 9.49 1.18
C ASP A 159 -17.84 8.16 0.80
N GLN A 160 -17.51 7.62 -0.38
CA GLN A 160 -17.98 6.30 -0.81
C GLN A 160 -17.47 5.18 0.11
N LEU A 161 -16.21 5.26 0.55
CA LEU A 161 -15.64 4.30 1.49
C LEU A 161 -16.37 4.37 2.84
N GLN A 162 -16.62 5.57 3.38
CA GLN A 162 -17.38 5.74 4.62
C GLN A 162 -18.81 5.20 4.50
N THR A 163 -19.48 5.47 3.37
CA THR A 163 -20.82 4.94 3.07
C THR A 163 -20.82 3.41 3.03
N PHE A 164 -19.82 2.81 2.37
CA PHE A 164 -19.64 1.36 2.35
C PHE A 164 -19.41 0.81 3.77
N LEU A 165 -18.51 1.41 4.55
CA LEU A 165 -18.25 0.97 5.92
C LEU A 165 -19.50 1.06 6.80
N GLN A 166 -20.32 2.11 6.64
CA GLN A 166 -21.59 2.27 7.35
C GLN A 166 -22.60 1.17 7.00
N SER A 167 -22.61 0.68 5.76
CA SER A 167 -23.49 -0.43 5.33
C SER A 167 -23.19 -1.78 5.98
N ILE A 168 -21.99 -1.95 6.57
CA ILE A 168 -21.58 -3.18 7.25
C ILE A 168 -22.34 -3.30 8.58
N PRO A 169 -22.93 -4.47 8.91
CA PRO A 169 -23.72 -4.66 10.13
C PRO A 169 -22.89 -4.46 11.40
N ASP A 170 -23.53 -3.91 12.44
CA ASP A 170 -22.88 -3.57 13.72
C ASP A 170 -22.72 -4.76 14.67
N THR A 171 -22.43 -5.95 14.11
CA THR A 171 -22.37 -7.19 14.89
C THR A 171 -21.21 -8.08 14.45
N GLY A 172 -20.60 -8.77 15.42
CA GLY A 172 -19.54 -9.76 15.18
C GLY A 172 -18.17 -9.16 14.86
N GLY A 173 -17.26 -9.99 14.35
CA GLY A 173 -15.87 -9.60 14.09
C GLY A 173 -15.72 -8.50 13.02
N LEU A 174 -16.62 -8.43 12.04
CA LEU A 174 -16.58 -7.41 10.98
C LEU A 174 -16.79 -5.99 11.53
N TYR A 175 -17.62 -5.84 12.57
CA TYR A 175 -17.85 -4.57 13.25
C TYR A 175 -16.58 -4.00 13.90
N GLN A 176 -15.73 -4.87 14.49
CA GLN A 176 -14.46 -4.43 15.08
C GLN A 176 -13.51 -3.87 14.01
N PHE A 177 -13.49 -4.48 12.82
CA PHE A 177 -12.73 -3.96 11.68
C PHE A 177 -13.32 -2.64 11.16
N LYS A 178 -14.64 -2.57 10.95
CA LYS A 178 -15.35 -1.33 10.55
C LYS A 178 -15.00 -0.17 11.48
N THR A 179 -15.18 -0.36 12.78
CA THR A 179 -14.91 0.69 13.79
C THR A 179 -13.43 1.06 13.87
N SER A 180 -12.52 0.09 13.74
CA SER A 180 -11.08 0.38 13.66
C SER A 180 -10.73 1.22 12.45
N ILE A 181 -11.35 0.97 11.29
CA ILE A 181 -11.09 1.72 10.06
C ILE A 181 -11.68 3.13 10.17
N LEU A 182 -12.92 3.27 10.64
CA LEU A 182 -13.57 4.58 10.82
C LEU A 182 -12.77 5.48 11.78
N LYS A 183 -12.38 4.96 12.95
CA LYS A 183 -11.54 5.70 13.91
C LYS A 183 -10.20 6.13 13.31
N LEU A 184 -9.64 5.30 12.43
CA LEU A 184 -8.38 5.58 11.77
C LEU A 184 -8.55 6.67 10.70
N ILE A 185 -9.66 6.63 9.93
CA ILE A 185 -10.05 7.70 9.01
C ILE A 185 -10.20 9.02 9.78
N ASP A 186 -10.97 9.03 10.87
CA ASP A 186 -11.21 10.25 11.65
C ASP A 186 -9.90 10.83 12.18
N LYS A 187 -9.06 9.99 12.82
CA LYS A 187 -7.76 10.40 13.34
C LYS A 187 -6.88 11.03 12.26
N GLN A 188 -6.71 10.34 11.13
CA GLN A 188 -5.81 10.79 10.09
C GLN A 188 -6.39 11.96 9.27
N THR A 189 -7.71 12.07 9.15
CA THR A 189 -8.35 13.23 8.50
C THR A 189 -8.16 14.49 9.35
N MET A 190 -8.26 14.37 10.68
CA MET A 190 -7.93 15.47 11.58
C MET A 190 -6.44 15.84 11.49
N GLU A 191 -5.54 14.87 11.45
CA GLU A 191 -4.11 15.12 11.23
C GLU A 191 -3.82 15.74 9.85
N TYR A 192 -4.59 15.38 8.82
CA TYR A 192 -4.47 15.94 7.47
C TYR A 192 -5.02 17.37 7.39
N GLN A 193 -6.01 17.73 8.20
CA GLN A 193 -6.59 19.08 8.23
C GLN A 193 -5.84 20.03 9.15
N ASP A 194 -5.06 19.52 10.12
CA ASP A 194 -4.22 20.33 11.01
C ASP A 194 -3.08 21.02 10.21
N PRO A 195 -3.13 22.36 10.03
CA PRO A 195 -2.10 23.09 9.30
C PRO A 195 -0.74 22.93 9.98
N SER A 196 -0.69 22.80 11.30
CA SER A 196 0.54 22.79 12.10
C SER A 196 1.45 21.59 11.78
N LYS A 197 0.88 20.44 11.39
CA LYS A 197 1.64 19.24 10.98
C LYS A 197 1.92 19.17 9.49
N LYS A 198 1.01 19.68 8.63
CA LYS A 198 1.28 19.89 7.20
C LYS A 198 2.40 20.92 6.98
N ASN A 199 2.44 21.93 7.83
CA ASN A 199 3.43 23.00 7.84
C ASN A 199 4.80 22.51 8.33
N GLN A 200 4.88 21.56 9.27
CA GLN A 200 6.19 20.97 9.61
C GLN A 200 6.88 20.25 8.44
N GLN A 201 6.12 19.80 7.43
CA GLN A 201 6.67 19.14 6.24
C GLN A 201 6.74 20.07 5.01
N ARG A 202 5.94 21.14 4.95
CA ARG A 202 5.94 22.12 3.84
C ARG A 202 6.70 23.41 4.13
N ASP A 203 6.72 23.89 5.39
CA ASP A 203 7.35 25.18 5.76
C ASP A 203 8.88 25.09 5.79
N LEU A 204 9.46 23.88 5.77
CA LEU A 204 10.92 23.73 5.56
C LEU A 204 11.34 24.08 4.12
N ILE A 205 10.41 24.17 3.17
CA ILE A 205 10.74 24.10 1.72
C ILE A 205 10.77 25.49 1.05
N SER A 206 10.18 26.51 1.67
CA SER A 206 10.01 27.83 1.05
C SER A 206 11.14 28.80 1.37
N ASP A 207 11.68 28.75 2.60
CA ASP A 207 12.48 29.85 3.17
C ASP A 207 13.99 29.56 3.28
N GLU A 208 14.46 28.35 2.95
CA GLU A 208 15.87 27.96 3.14
C GLU A 208 16.84 28.59 2.12
N ARG A 209 16.35 29.02 0.94
CA ARG A 209 17.22 29.68 -0.08
C ARG A 209 17.71 31.04 0.39
N ASP A 210 16.84 31.83 0.98
CA ASP A 210 17.17 33.18 1.42
C ASP A 210 18.02 33.16 2.70
N GLN A 211 18.03 32.06 3.46
CA GLN A 211 18.80 31.92 4.70
C GLN A 211 20.21 31.37 4.49
N MET A 212 20.43 30.48 3.51
CA MET A 212 21.77 29.96 3.21
C MET A 212 22.67 30.95 2.46
N GLU A 213 22.10 31.96 1.79
CA GLU A 213 22.88 32.96 1.05
C GLU A 213 23.74 33.86 1.94
N ASP A 214 23.39 34.00 3.23
CA ASP A 214 24.11 34.79 4.23
C ASP A 214 25.01 33.95 5.16
N LEU A 215 25.07 32.63 4.99
CA LEU A 215 25.94 31.77 5.79
C LEU A 215 27.40 31.88 5.35
N ASP A 216 28.23 32.46 6.22
CA ASP A 216 29.69 32.44 6.07
C ASP A 216 30.27 31.12 6.60
N VAL A 217 31.06 30.44 5.76
CA VAL A 217 31.70 29.14 6.05
C VAL A 217 32.56 29.23 7.31
N PHE A 218 33.20 30.37 7.56
CA PHE A 218 34.14 30.53 8.68
C PHE A 218 33.47 30.90 10.01
N LEU A 219 32.18 31.25 10.00
CA LEU A 219 31.47 31.70 11.20
C LEU A 219 30.99 30.53 12.06
N TYR A 220 30.89 29.34 11.48
CA TYR A 220 30.33 28.15 12.13
C TYR A 220 31.38 27.05 12.30
N ASP A 221 31.23 26.25 13.35
CA ASP A 221 31.99 25.02 13.49
C ASP A 221 31.57 24.03 12.37
N MET A 222 32.55 23.50 11.64
CA MET A 222 32.33 22.57 10.52
C MET A 222 31.54 21.34 10.96
N LYS A 223 31.72 20.90 12.19
CA LYS A 223 30.97 19.78 12.74
C LYS A 223 29.48 20.12 12.87
N GLU A 224 29.15 21.25 13.51
CA GLU A 224 27.77 21.67 13.69
C GLU A 224 27.09 21.91 12.34
N LEU A 225 27.80 22.55 11.39
CA LEU A 225 27.31 22.74 10.03
C LEU A 225 26.98 21.39 9.35
N SER A 226 27.88 20.40 9.48
CA SER A 226 27.67 19.07 8.91
C SER A 226 26.48 18.34 9.53
N ASP A 227 26.28 18.47 10.85
CA ASP A 227 25.17 17.86 11.57
C ASP A 227 23.84 18.48 11.15
N GLN A 228 23.78 19.81 11.01
CA GLN A 228 22.58 20.51 10.55
C GLN A 228 22.23 20.19 9.09
N ILE A 229 23.21 20.21 8.17
CA ILE A 229 22.99 19.80 6.78
C ILE A 229 22.51 18.35 6.71
N THR A 230 23.08 17.46 7.52
CA THR A 230 22.65 16.06 7.60
C THR A 230 21.22 15.93 8.10
N LEU A 231 20.84 16.72 9.11
CA LEU A 231 19.47 16.74 9.62
C LEU A 231 18.48 17.21 8.54
N ILE A 232 18.80 18.30 7.84
CA ILE A 232 17.98 18.83 6.73
C ILE A 232 17.89 17.81 5.59
N CYS A 233 19.01 17.21 5.16
CA CYS A 233 19.00 16.16 4.15
C CYS A 233 18.13 14.97 4.57
N SER A 234 18.19 14.59 5.84
CA SER A 234 17.39 13.51 6.42
C SER A 234 15.89 13.85 6.44
N THR A 235 15.51 15.09 6.76
CA THR A 235 14.09 15.50 6.73
C THR A 235 13.54 15.47 5.30
N TYR A 236 14.26 16.03 4.32
CA TYR A 236 13.87 15.95 2.91
C TYR A 236 13.78 14.51 2.42
N PHE A 237 14.79 13.68 2.70
CA PHE A 237 14.80 12.29 2.25
C PHE A 237 13.66 11.47 2.85
N ARG A 238 13.34 11.68 4.14
CA ARG A 238 12.22 10.99 4.81
C ARG A 238 10.84 11.44 4.32
N ALA A 239 10.74 12.63 3.75
CA ALA A 239 9.49 13.12 3.17
C ALA A 239 9.19 12.48 1.80
N ILE A 240 10.18 11.95 1.09
CA ILE A 240 9.99 11.28 -0.20
C ILE A 240 9.14 10.02 0.00
N THR A 241 7.98 10.00 -0.63
CA THR A 241 7.08 8.84 -0.57
C THR A 241 7.49 7.78 -1.59
N SER A 242 7.26 6.50 -1.30
CA SER A 242 7.54 5.43 -2.26
C SER A 242 6.72 5.54 -3.56
N GLN A 243 5.59 6.26 -3.53
CA GLN A 243 4.78 6.51 -4.71
C GLN A 243 5.48 7.49 -5.67
N GLU A 244 6.21 8.49 -5.18
CA GLU A 244 6.96 9.45 -6.01
C GLU A 244 8.09 8.79 -6.82
N LEU A 245 8.63 7.67 -6.33
CA LEU A 245 9.69 6.93 -7.02
C LEU A 245 9.16 6.08 -8.18
N LEU A 246 7.84 5.98 -8.35
CA LEU A 246 7.23 5.28 -9.47
C LEU A 246 7.19 6.21 -10.68
N TYR A 247 7.97 5.83 -11.71
CA TYR A 247 8.33 6.54 -12.95
C TYR A 247 7.20 7.24 -13.75
N ARG A 248 5.93 7.19 -13.34
CA ARG A 248 4.77 7.62 -14.12
C ARG A 248 3.84 8.60 -13.41
N LEU A 249 4.09 8.96 -12.16
CA LEU A 249 3.23 9.91 -11.43
C LEU A 249 3.74 11.34 -11.60
N PRO A 250 2.87 12.31 -11.97
CA PRO A 250 3.27 13.68 -12.28
C PRO A 250 3.72 14.48 -11.04
N ASN A 251 3.34 14.04 -9.84
CA ASN A 251 3.59 14.76 -8.59
C ASN A 251 4.88 14.28 -7.92
N LEU A 252 6.03 14.72 -8.44
CA LEU A 252 7.37 14.46 -7.87
C LEU A 252 7.78 15.53 -6.84
N TYR A 253 6.83 16.11 -6.10
CA TYR A 253 7.08 17.33 -5.33
C TYR A 253 8.21 17.18 -4.30
N ASN A 254 8.18 16.15 -3.45
CA ASN A 254 9.18 16.01 -2.39
C ASN A 254 10.55 15.62 -2.97
N LEU A 255 10.56 14.72 -3.97
CA LEU A 255 11.78 14.38 -4.69
C LEU A 255 12.39 15.60 -5.38
N GLN A 256 11.59 16.42 -6.07
CA GLN A 256 12.05 17.64 -6.73
C GLN A 256 12.60 18.64 -5.71
N ASN A 257 11.96 18.79 -4.55
CA ASN A 257 12.44 19.67 -3.49
C ASN A 257 13.77 19.19 -2.91
N TYR A 258 13.93 17.90 -2.67
CA TYR A 258 15.20 17.33 -2.22
C TYR A 258 16.32 17.56 -3.25
N MET A 259 16.06 17.26 -4.52
CA MET A 259 17.04 17.49 -5.60
C MET A 259 17.38 18.98 -5.75
N LYS A 260 16.38 19.86 -5.59
CA LYS A 260 16.56 21.31 -5.63
C LYS A 260 17.40 21.81 -4.45
N PHE A 261 17.20 21.29 -3.24
CA PHE A 261 18.03 21.61 -2.08
C PHE A 261 19.49 21.22 -2.33
N LEU A 262 19.73 19.97 -2.74
CA LEU A 262 21.09 19.48 -2.98
C LEU A 262 21.84 20.27 -4.07
N ASP A 263 21.21 20.49 -5.22
CA ASP A 263 21.90 21.08 -6.38
C ASP A 263 21.88 22.62 -6.34
N LYS A 264 20.72 23.22 -6.07
CA LYS A 264 20.51 24.67 -6.20
C LYS A 264 20.76 25.46 -4.93
N VAL A 265 20.76 24.81 -3.75
CA VAL A 265 20.99 25.50 -2.48
C VAL A 265 22.38 25.13 -1.96
N LEU A 266 22.57 23.88 -1.55
CA LEU A 266 23.85 23.42 -0.99
C LEU A 266 24.97 23.44 -2.03
N GLY A 267 24.72 22.85 -3.21
CA GLY A 267 25.70 22.81 -4.29
C GLY A 267 26.05 24.19 -4.83
N PHE A 268 25.10 25.12 -4.87
CA PHE A 268 25.36 26.51 -5.26
C PHE A 268 26.15 27.26 -4.19
N TRP A 269 25.76 27.15 -2.92
CA TRP A 269 26.46 27.76 -1.79
C TRP A 269 27.93 27.33 -1.73
N CYS A 270 28.24 26.03 -1.82
CA CYS A 270 29.63 25.56 -1.84
C CYS A 270 30.44 26.15 -3.02
N LYS A 271 29.86 26.16 -4.24
CA LYS A 271 30.52 26.73 -5.42
C LYS A 271 30.77 28.23 -5.23
N ARG A 272 29.78 28.96 -4.72
CA ARG A 272 29.85 30.40 -4.48
C ARG A 272 30.92 30.74 -3.44
N SER A 273 30.94 30.07 -2.30
CA SER A 273 31.93 30.29 -1.22
C SER A 273 33.37 30.09 -1.71
N ILE A 274 33.61 29.15 -2.62
CA ILE A 274 34.94 28.93 -3.22
C ILE A 274 35.26 29.98 -4.31
N LEU A 275 34.29 30.35 -5.14
CA LEU A 275 34.52 31.25 -6.28
C LEU A 275 34.62 32.73 -5.88
N GLU A 276 33.84 33.16 -4.88
CA GLU A 276 33.81 34.56 -4.40
C GLU A 276 35.01 34.91 -3.51
N THR A 277 35.65 33.92 -2.88
CA THR A 277 36.88 34.13 -2.11
C THR A 277 38.03 34.50 -3.04
N SER A 278 38.39 35.79 -3.11
CA SER A 278 39.40 36.29 -4.05
C SER A 278 40.84 35.90 -3.67
N ASN A 279 41.17 35.84 -2.38
CA ASN A 279 42.48 35.44 -1.87
C ASN A 279 42.73 33.93 -2.11
N PHE A 280 43.91 33.57 -2.59
CA PHE A 280 44.26 32.18 -2.91
C PHE A 280 44.39 31.31 -1.65
N GLU A 281 45.00 31.80 -0.58
CA GLU A 281 45.20 31.02 0.65
C GLU A 281 43.88 30.77 1.37
N GLU A 282 43.03 31.79 1.48
CA GLU A 282 41.68 31.65 2.05
C GLU A 282 40.82 30.70 1.21
N ARG A 283 40.94 30.74 -0.12
CA ARG A 283 40.19 29.85 -1.02
C ARG A 283 40.57 28.38 -0.82
N ILE A 284 41.85 28.09 -0.56
CA ILE A 284 42.30 26.74 -0.19
C ILE A 284 41.64 26.35 1.12
N ALA A 285 41.67 27.21 2.14
CA ALA A 285 41.06 26.93 3.44
C ALA A 285 39.52 26.73 3.39
N VAL A 286 38.80 27.37 2.47
CA VAL A 286 37.36 27.10 2.22
C VAL A 286 37.13 25.74 1.56
N ALA A 287 38.07 25.31 0.71
CA ALA A 287 37.94 24.08 -0.07
C ALA A 287 38.39 22.82 0.68
N GLU A 288 39.27 22.98 1.67
CA GLU A 288 39.74 21.92 2.60
C GLU A 288 38.70 21.59 3.69
#